data_AF-A0A431VQE5-F1
#
_entry.id   AF-A0A431VQE5-F1
#
_cell.length_a   1.000
_cell.length_b   1.000
_cell.length_c   1.000
_cell.angle_alpha   90.00
_cell.angle_beta   90.00
_cell.angle_gamma   90.00
#
_symmetry.space_group_name_H-M   'P 1'
#
loop_
_entity.id
_entity.type
_entity.pdbx_description
1 polymer ?
#
loop_
_entity_poly.entity_id
_entity_poly.type
_entity_poly.pdbx_seq_one_letter_code
_entity_poly.pdbx_strand_id
1 'polypeptide(L)'
;MTAAQRRAAARPADDSAPRQATGLLTYLLVGVYFGTVLVKSEAASWYRIQEMFRFQDFHMFGLIGSAVVTGMISMFLLRRFGQTRDGAAIQVSPKETGWKRYVFGGLAFGVGWGLAGVCPGPIFVLLGAGVWPMLIVLASALLGTYAYGVWRGRLPH
;
A
#
# COMPACT_ATOMS: atom_id res chain seq x y z
N MET A 1 0.84 21.24 -37.24
CA MET A 1 -0.45 20.86 -37.85
C MET A 1 -0.31 19.42 -38.34
N THR A 2 -0.59 18.41 -37.48
CA THR A 2 -1.87 17.67 -37.27
C THR A 2 -2.18 16.58 -38.30
N ALA A 3 -2.11 15.31 -37.87
CA ALA A 3 -2.81 14.16 -38.48
C ALA A 3 -2.93 12.90 -37.58
N ALA A 4 -2.11 12.72 -36.53
CA ALA A 4 -2.11 11.48 -35.72
C ALA A 4 -2.96 11.54 -34.43
N GLN A 5 -3.88 12.50 -34.34
CA GLN A 5 -4.78 12.71 -33.19
C GLN A 5 -6.10 11.90 -33.30
N ARG A 6 -6.21 10.88 -34.17
CA ARG A 6 -7.48 10.22 -34.52
C ARG A 6 -7.52 8.69 -34.30
N ARG A 7 -7.24 8.27 -33.07
CA ARG A 7 -7.76 7.02 -32.48
C ARG A 7 -8.07 7.30 -31.00
N ALA A 8 -8.94 8.24 -30.63
CA ALA A 8 -10.41 8.11 -30.72
C ALA A 8 -10.85 6.65 -30.48
N ALA A 9 -11.20 6.36 -29.23
CA ALA A 9 -12.53 5.90 -28.83
C ALA A 9 -12.63 4.36 -28.83
N ALA A 10 -12.91 3.67 -27.73
CA ALA A 10 -13.68 4.03 -26.55
C ALA A 10 -13.04 3.44 -25.28
N ARG A 11 -12.74 4.28 -24.28
CA ARG A 11 -12.97 3.84 -22.90
C ARG A 11 -14.49 3.93 -22.76
N PRO A 12 -15.25 2.83 -22.68
CA PRO A 12 -16.65 2.95 -22.35
C PRO A 12 -16.75 3.68 -21.02
N ALA A 13 -17.46 4.79 -21.09
CA ALA A 13 -17.94 5.52 -19.95
C ALA A 13 -18.76 4.56 -19.09
N ASP A 14 -18.47 4.61 -17.80
CA ASP A 14 -19.43 4.50 -16.71
C ASP A 14 -20.54 3.45 -16.81
N ASP A 15 -20.35 2.33 -16.09
CA ASP A 15 -21.44 1.49 -15.57
C ASP A 15 -21.28 1.33 -14.04
N SER A 16 -20.86 2.41 -13.38
CA SER A 16 -20.27 2.39 -12.02
C SER A 16 -21.19 2.93 -10.92
N ALA A 17 -22.48 3.16 -11.18
CA ALA A 17 -23.34 3.83 -10.20
C ALA A 17 -24.01 2.91 -9.14
N PRO A 18 -24.39 1.64 -9.41
CA PRO A 18 -24.97 0.77 -8.38
C PRO A 18 -23.99 -0.28 -7.81
N ARG A 19 -22.93 -0.67 -8.55
CA ARG A 19 -21.98 -1.73 -8.15
C ARG A 19 -20.89 -1.25 -7.18
N GLN A 20 -20.61 0.05 -7.16
CA GLN A 20 -19.62 0.62 -6.24
C GLN A 20 -20.13 0.68 -4.80
N ALA A 21 -21.44 0.84 -4.56
CA ALA A 21 -21.99 0.92 -3.20
C ALA A 21 -21.86 -0.41 -2.42
N THR A 22 -22.16 -1.55 -3.05
CA THR A 22 -21.95 -2.88 -2.45
C THR A 22 -20.46 -3.20 -2.30
N GLY A 23 -19.65 -2.76 -3.27
CA GLY A 23 -18.19 -2.84 -3.17
C GLY A 23 -17.68 -2.04 -1.97
N LEU A 24 -18.16 -0.81 -1.76
CA LEU A 24 -17.75 0.08 -0.70
C LEU A 24 -18.07 -0.51 0.69
N LEU A 25 -19.25 -1.10 0.87
CA LEU A 25 -19.61 -1.80 2.11
C LEU A 25 -18.67 -3.00 2.35
N THR A 26 -18.37 -3.77 1.30
CA THR A 26 -17.43 -4.90 1.40
C THR A 26 -16.02 -4.41 1.78
N TYR A 27 -15.52 -3.34 1.15
CA TYR A 27 -14.23 -2.74 1.48
C TYR A 27 -14.20 -2.18 2.91
N LEU A 28 -15.31 -1.60 3.37
CA LEU A 28 -15.44 -1.10 4.73
C LEU A 28 -15.42 -2.24 5.75
N LEU A 29 -16.17 -3.32 5.52
CA LEU A 29 -16.16 -4.52 6.36
C LEU A 29 -14.78 -5.18 6.41
N VAL A 30 -14.12 -5.32 5.25
CA VAL A 30 -12.75 -5.85 5.18
C VAL A 30 -11.77 -4.94 5.91
N GLY A 31 -11.91 -3.62 5.78
CA GLY A 31 -11.08 -2.63 6.49
C GLY A 31 -11.27 -2.68 8.00
N VAL A 32 -12.51 -2.78 8.49
CA VAL A 32 -12.82 -2.93 9.93
C VAL A 32 -12.29 -4.26 10.46
N TYR A 33 -12.47 -5.35 9.72
CA TYR A 33 -11.90 -6.66 10.06
C TYR A 33 -10.37 -6.60 10.15
N PHE A 34 -9.71 -6.03 9.14
CA PHE A 34 -8.27 -5.85 9.10
C PHE A 34 -7.77 -4.99 10.28
N GLY A 35 -8.42 -3.86 10.56
CA GLY A 35 -8.11 -3.02 11.71
C GLY A 35 -8.26 -3.77 13.04
N THR A 36 -9.33 -4.54 13.21
CA THR A 36 -9.58 -5.34 14.43
C THR A 36 -8.49 -6.39 14.64
N VAL A 37 -8.06 -7.06 13.56
CA VAL A 37 -6.95 -8.03 13.59
C VAL A 37 -5.63 -7.34 13.96
N LEU A 38 -5.36 -6.15 13.40
CA LEU A 38 -4.15 -5.38 13.73
C LEU A 38 -4.09 -4.92 15.19
N VAL A 39 -5.23 -4.51 15.76
CA VAL A 39 -5.29 -4.17 17.20
C VAL A 39 -5.12 -5.42 18.06
N LYS A 40 -5.81 -6.52 17.73
CA LYS A 40 -5.72 -7.78 18.50
C LYS A 40 -4.36 -8.45 18.46
N SER A 41 -3.61 -8.28 17.37
CA SER A 41 -2.28 -8.87 17.22
C SER A 41 -1.18 -8.09 17.95
N GLU A 42 -1.51 -6.98 18.62
CA GLU A 42 -0.56 -6.01 19.20
C GLU A 42 0.50 -5.50 18.19
N ALA A 43 0.37 -5.84 16.90
CA ALA A 43 1.28 -5.43 15.83
C ALA A 43 1.22 -3.92 15.56
N ALA A 44 0.21 -3.25 16.13
CA ALA A 44 0.04 -1.80 16.10
C ALA A 44 0.78 -1.08 17.24
N SER A 45 1.30 -1.82 18.23
CA SER A 45 2.03 -1.27 19.36
C SER A 45 3.45 -0.85 18.97
N TRP A 46 3.81 0.39 19.33
CA TRP A 46 5.17 0.92 19.20
C TRP A 46 6.23 0.02 19.85
N TYR A 47 5.89 -0.57 21.00
CA TYR A 47 6.81 -1.39 21.79
C TYR A 47 7.23 -2.66 21.06
N ARG A 48 6.31 -3.33 20.36
CA ARG A 48 6.61 -4.56 19.60
C ARG A 48 7.48 -4.31 18.37
N ILE A 49 7.33 -3.15 17.73
CA ILE A 49 8.18 -2.77 16.59
C ILE A 49 9.62 -2.49 17.06
N GLN A 50 9.78 -1.82 18.21
CA GLN A 50 11.11 -1.62 18.82
C GLN A 50 11.77 -2.95 19.25
N GLU A 51 11.00 -3.90 19.78
CA GLU A 51 11.48 -5.22 20.17
C GLU A 51 11.97 -6.05 18.96
N MET A 52 11.30 -5.89 17.81
CA MET A 52 11.72 -6.48 16.54
C MET A 52 13.08 -5.91 16.08
N PHE A 53 13.29 -4.60 16.16
CA PHE A 53 14.60 -3.99 15.83
C PHE A 53 15.71 -4.37 16.81
N ARG A 54 15.34 -4.73 18.06
CA ARG A 54 16.28 -5.25 19.08
C ARG A 54 16.50 -6.77 18.98
N PHE A 55 15.94 -7.43 17.96
CA PHE A 55 16.07 -8.87 17.70
C PHE A 55 15.62 -9.80 18.84
N GLN A 56 14.73 -9.35 19.75
CA GLN A 56 14.31 -10.17 20.89
C GLN A 56 13.01 -10.97 20.64
N ASP A 57 12.23 -10.64 19.61
CA ASP A 57 10.93 -11.27 19.32
C ASP A 57 10.94 -12.10 18.02
N PHE A 58 11.11 -13.43 18.15
CA PHE A 58 10.95 -14.36 17.02
C PHE A 58 9.52 -14.38 16.44
N HIS A 59 8.52 -14.00 17.24
CA HIS A 59 7.11 -14.01 16.85
C HIS A 59 6.77 -12.95 15.78
N MET A 60 7.32 -11.74 15.90
CA MET A 60 7.11 -10.65 14.93
C MET A 60 7.78 -10.94 13.58
N PHE A 61 8.97 -11.54 13.58
CA PHE A 61 9.62 -11.99 12.34
C PHE A 61 8.80 -13.09 11.64
N GLY A 62 8.22 -14.03 12.40
CA GLY A 62 7.30 -15.03 11.86
C GLY A 62 6.02 -14.42 11.27
N LEU A 63 5.45 -13.40 11.90
CA LEU A 63 4.27 -12.68 11.40
C LEU A 63 4.58 -11.95 10.08
N ILE A 64 5.68 -11.21 10.00
CA ILE A 64 6.07 -10.50 8.77
C ILE A 64 6.45 -11.49 7.67
N GLY A 65 7.19 -12.55 8.01
CA GLY A 65 7.57 -13.61 7.06
C GLY A 65 6.35 -14.30 6.45
N SER A 66 5.38 -14.70 7.29
CA SER A 66 4.13 -15.31 6.83
C SER A 66 3.29 -14.35 5.98
N ALA A 67 3.24 -13.06 6.32
CA ALA A 67 2.56 -12.05 5.51
C ALA A 67 3.20 -11.89 4.12
N VAL A 68 4.53 -11.84 4.04
CA VAL A 68 5.27 -11.75 2.77
C VAL A 68 5.06 -13.01 1.92
N VAL A 69 5.16 -14.20 2.53
CA VAL A 69 4.94 -15.47 1.83
C VAL A 69 3.50 -15.57 1.32
N THR A 70 2.52 -15.23 2.16
CA THR A 70 1.10 -15.23 1.77
C THR A 70 0.82 -14.24 0.64
N GLY A 71 1.42 -13.04 0.69
CA GLY A 71 1.33 -12.05 -0.38
C GLY A 71 1.98 -12.52 -1.68
N MET A 72 3.13 -13.19 -1.60
CA MET A 72 3.84 -13.75 -2.73
C MET A 72 3.04 -14.86 -3.40
N ILE A 73 2.52 -15.81 -2.61
CA ILE A 73 1.65 -16.89 -3.09
C ILE A 73 0.38 -16.31 -3.70
N SER A 74 -0.29 -15.37 -3.01
CA SER A 74 -1.49 -14.71 -3.52
C SER A 74 -1.25 -14.04 -4.87
N MET A 75 -0.15 -13.27 -4.99
CA MET A 75 0.22 -12.60 -6.24
C MET A 75 0.59 -13.61 -7.34
N PHE A 76 1.27 -14.69 -6.99
CA PHE A 76 1.61 -15.77 -7.93
C PHE A 76 0.35 -16.47 -8.46
N LEU A 77 -0.60 -16.81 -7.60
CA LEU A 77 -1.91 -17.35 -7.98
C LEU A 77 -2.68 -16.35 -8.85
N LEU A 78 -2.68 -15.07 -8.50
CA LEU A 78 -3.34 -14.02 -9.28
C LEU A 78 -2.70 -13.86 -10.67
N ARG A 79 -1.39 -14.00 -10.79
CA ARG A 79 -0.70 -13.99 -12.09
C ARG A 79 -0.96 -15.25 -12.91
N ARG A 80 -1.11 -16.41 -12.26
CA ARG A 80 -1.24 -17.71 -12.93
C ARG A 80 -2.68 -18.08 -13.30
N PHE A 81 -3.63 -17.70 -12.45
CA PHE A 81 -5.05 -18.09 -12.51
C PHE A 81 -6.01 -16.91 -12.35
N GLY A 82 -5.51 -15.69 -12.08
CA GLY A 82 -6.34 -14.53 -11.82
C GLY A 82 -7.08 -14.07 -13.08
N GLN A 83 -8.33 -14.49 -13.15
CA GLN A 83 -9.33 -13.89 -14.02
C GLN A 83 -10.08 -12.85 -13.18
N THR A 84 -10.27 -11.65 -13.73
CA THR A 84 -11.22 -10.68 -13.19
C THR A 84 -12.59 -11.35 -13.12
N ARG A 85 -13.48 -10.96 -12.20
CA ARG A 85 -14.85 -11.52 -12.13
C ARG A 85 -15.68 -11.31 -13.41
N ASP A 86 -15.17 -10.54 -14.37
CA ASP A 86 -15.68 -10.34 -15.73
C ASP A 86 -14.93 -11.17 -16.82
N GLY A 87 -14.10 -12.15 -16.43
CA GLY A 87 -13.38 -13.04 -17.36
C GLY A 87 -12.12 -12.44 -18.02
N ALA A 88 -11.81 -11.17 -17.77
CA ALA A 88 -10.61 -10.53 -18.28
C ALA A 88 -9.36 -10.93 -17.48
N ALA A 89 -8.29 -11.36 -18.15
CA ALA A 89 -7.01 -11.65 -17.50
C ALA A 89 -6.47 -10.41 -16.76
N ILE A 90 -6.07 -10.57 -15.51
CA ILE A 90 -5.51 -9.48 -14.70
C ILE A 90 -4.17 -9.07 -15.33
N GLN A 91 -4.18 -7.97 -16.09
CA GLN A 91 -2.97 -7.38 -16.64
C GLN A 91 -2.27 -6.59 -15.53
N VAL A 92 -1.32 -7.24 -14.86
CA VAL A 92 -0.40 -6.56 -13.94
C VAL A 92 0.53 -5.69 -14.79
N SER A 93 0.25 -4.38 -14.81
CA SER A 93 1.09 -3.42 -15.53
C SER A 93 2.56 -3.58 -15.09
N PRO A 94 3.51 -3.71 -16.02
CA PRO A 94 4.92 -3.83 -15.69
C PRO A 94 5.35 -2.62 -14.84
N LYS A 95 6.05 -2.91 -13.74
CA LYS A 95 6.66 -1.86 -12.93
C LYS A 95 7.68 -1.11 -13.79
N GLU A 96 7.68 0.22 -13.78
CA GLU A 96 8.66 1.00 -14.55
C GLU A 96 10.10 0.58 -14.18
N THR A 97 10.93 0.32 -15.17
CA THR A 97 12.31 -0.13 -14.95
C THR A 97 13.19 1.05 -14.58
N GLY A 98 13.75 1.04 -13.36
CA GLY A 98 14.66 2.10 -12.89
C GLY A 98 15.23 1.76 -11.52
N TRP A 99 16.38 1.08 -11.49
CA TRP A 99 17.01 0.62 -10.24
C TRP A 99 17.29 1.77 -9.27
N LYS A 100 17.73 2.93 -9.79
CA LYS A 100 18.03 4.14 -8.99
C LYS A 100 16.80 4.58 -8.17
N ARG A 101 15.64 4.69 -8.82
CA ARG A 101 14.38 5.08 -8.14
C ARG A 101 14.00 4.11 -7.02
N TYR A 102 14.20 2.81 -7.22
CA TYR A 102 13.89 1.81 -6.20
C TYR A 102 14.86 1.82 -5.04
N VAL A 103 16.14 2.01 -5.31
CA VAL A 103 17.17 2.09 -4.25
C VAL A 103 17.00 3.36 -3.44
N PHE A 104 16.94 4.54 -4.08
CA PHE A 104 16.78 5.81 -3.36
C PHE A 104 15.42 5.90 -2.66
N GLY A 105 14.33 5.48 -3.32
CA GLY A 105 13.00 5.46 -2.71
C GLY A 105 12.89 4.46 -1.57
N GLY A 106 13.46 3.26 -1.73
CA GLY A 106 13.49 2.22 -0.70
C GLY A 106 14.32 2.62 0.51
N LEU A 107 15.49 3.25 0.31
CA LEU A 107 16.32 3.78 1.39
C LEU A 107 15.61 4.91 2.14
N ALA A 108 15.07 5.91 1.44
CA ALA A 108 14.37 7.02 2.07
C ALA A 108 13.12 6.55 2.84
N PHE A 109 12.36 5.63 2.26
CA PHE A 109 11.21 5.02 2.93
C PHE A 109 11.63 4.19 4.15
N GLY A 110 12.68 3.37 4.03
CA GLY A 110 13.19 2.54 5.12
C GLY A 110 13.73 3.37 6.29
N VAL A 111 14.50 4.42 6.02
CA VAL A 111 14.99 5.36 7.04
C VAL A 111 13.82 6.07 7.70
N GLY A 112 12.86 6.57 6.92
CA GLY A 112 11.65 7.22 7.44
C GLY A 112 10.82 6.28 8.32
N TRP A 113 10.63 5.04 7.90
CA TRP A 113 9.91 4.02 8.67
C TRP A 113 10.66 3.63 9.95
N GLY A 114 11.98 3.50 9.91
CA GLY A 114 12.80 3.19 11.09
C GLY A 114 12.80 4.31 12.13
N LEU A 115 12.88 5.57 11.68
CA LEU A 115 12.78 6.75 12.56
C LEU A 115 11.38 6.91 13.14
N ALA A 116 10.37 6.72 12.29
CA ALA A 116 8.97 6.87 12.68
C ALA A 116 8.43 5.67 13.43
N GLY A 117 9.11 4.52 13.50
CA GLY A 117 8.75 3.33 14.29
C GLY A 117 7.33 2.78 14.07
N VAL A 118 6.65 3.16 12.98
CA VAL A 118 5.25 2.81 12.71
C VAL A 118 5.04 2.57 11.21
N CYS A 119 4.42 1.45 10.87
CA CYS A 119 4.14 1.11 9.47
C CYS A 119 2.90 1.87 8.97
N PRO A 120 2.74 2.07 7.65
CA PRO A 120 1.57 2.77 7.10
C PRO A 120 0.22 2.13 7.50
N GLY A 121 0.16 0.81 7.69
CA GLY A 121 -1.07 0.13 8.13
C GLY A 121 -1.52 0.55 9.54
N PRO A 122 -0.67 0.35 10.58
CA PRO A 122 -0.95 0.79 11.94
C PRO A 122 -1.20 2.29 12.09
N ILE A 123 -0.62 3.17 11.27
CA ILE A 123 -0.90 4.63 11.34
C ILE A 123 -2.41 4.89 11.27
N PHE A 124 -3.11 4.28 10.30
CA PHE A 124 -4.56 4.48 10.13
C PHE A 124 -5.37 3.85 11.28
N VAL A 125 -4.92 2.70 11.78
CA VAL A 125 -5.60 2.00 12.89
C VAL A 125 -5.45 2.76 14.21
N LEU A 126 -4.24 3.21 14.54
CA LEU A 126 -3.96 4.00 15.76
C LEU A 126 -4.66 5.35 15.73
N LEU A 127 -4.75 5.96 14.55
CA LEU A 127 -5.53 7.17 14.38
C LEU A 127 -7.02 6.93 14.67
N GLY A 128 -7.58 5.82 14.17
CA GLY A 128 -8.95 5.39 14.51
C GLY A 128 -9.13 5.02 15.98
N ALA A 129 -8.06 4.59 16.66
CA ALA A 129 -8.05 4.31 18.10
C ALA A 129 -7.84 5.55 18.99
N GLY A 130 -7.71 6.76 18.40
CA GLY A 130 -7.62 8.03 19.14
C GLY A 130 -6.19 8.50 19.45
N VAL A 131 -5.16 7.91 18.82
CA VAL A 131 -3.75 8.33 19.01
C VAL A 131 -3.43 9.53 18.11
N TRP A 132 -3.73 10.73 18.60
CA TRP A 132 -3.55 12.00 17.88
C TRP A 132 -2.13 12.26 17.32
N PRO A 133 -1.02 11.88 18.00
CA PRO A 133 0.33 12.05 17.44
C PRO A 133 0.55 11.37 16.08
N MET A 134 -0.23 10.32 15.76
CA MET A 134 -0.15 9.65 14.45
C MET A 134 -0.61 10.54 13.28
N LEU A 135 -1.41 11.58 13.54
CA LEU A 135 -1.76 12.57 12.50
C LEU A 135 -0.53 13.32 12.00
N ILE A 136 0.41 13.63 12.89
CA ILE A 136 1.62 14.36 12.51
C ILE A 136 2.45 13.48 11.58
N VAL A 137 2.65 12.21 11.95
CA VAL A 137 3.36 11.23 11.12
C VAL A 137 2.68 11.03 9.77
N LEU A 138 1.35 10.88 9.77
CA LEU A 138 0.57 10.73 8.55
C LEU A 138 0.66 11.98 7.66
N ALA A 139 0.52 13.17 8.23
CA ALA A 139 0.62 14.43 7.50
C ALA A 139 2.03 14.63 6.92
N SER A 140 3.08 14.35 7.68
CA SER A 140 4.46 14.39 7.20
C SER A 140 4.71 13.37 6.08
N ALA A 141 4.18 12.14 6.20
CA ALA A 141 4.28 11.13 5.16
C ALA A 141 3.56 11.57 3.86
N LEU A 142 2.35 12.11 3.99
CA LEU A 142 1.59 12.65 2.86
C LEU A 142 2.31 13.83 2.21
N LEU A 143 2.82 14.79 3.00
CA LEU A 143 3.61 15.91 2.50
C LEU A 143 4.88 15.44 1.78
N GLY A 144 5.60 14.45 2.34
CA GLY A 144 6.78 13.87 1.71
C GLY A 144 6.47 13.21 0.37
N THR A 145 5.39 12.42 0.30
CA THR A 145 4.96 11.78 -0.95
C THR A 145 4.48 12.79 -1.98
N TYR A 146 3.78 13.86 -1.55
CA TYR A 146 3.34 14.94 -2.42
C TYR A 146 4.53 15.72 -2.98
N ALA A 147 5.48 16.12 -2.12
CA ALA A 147 6.71 16.79 -2.53
C ALA A 147 7.51 15.94 -3.53
N TYR A 148 7.65 14.63 -3.27
CA TYR A 148 8.26 13.71 -4.21
C TYR A 148 7.49 13.62 -5.54
N GLY A 149 6.15 13.61 -5.51
CA GLY A 149 5.30 13.61 -6.69
C GLY A 149 5.49 14.86 -7.57
N VAL A 150 5.63 16.04 -6.96
CA VAL A 150 5.91 17.31 -7.65
C VAL A 150 7.34 17.33 -8.21
N TRP A 151 8.31 16.81 -7.46
CA TRP A 151 9.74 16.84 -7.83
C TRP A 151 10.16 15.69 -8.75
N ARG A 152 9.35 14.64 -8.87
CA ARG A 152 9.56 13.51 -9.79
C ARG A 152 9.83 13.96 -11.23
N GLY A 153 9.20 15.06 -11.68
CA GLY A 153 9.39 15.61 -13.02
C GLY A 153 10.77 16.25 -13.26
N ARG A 154 11.51 16.59 -12.20
CA ARG A 154 12.84 17.22 -12.25
C ARG A 154 14.00 16.29 -11.90
N LEU A 155 13.72 15.08 -11.44
CA LEU A 155 14.75 14.11 -11.08
C LEU A 155 15.26 13.40 -12.36
N PRO A 156 16.57 13.43 -12.68
CA PRO A 156 17.12 12.67 -13.80
C PRO A 156 16.88 11.18 -13.56
N HIS A 157 16.30 10.52 -14.55
CA HIS A 157 15.79 9.15 -14.45
C HIS A 157 16.95 8.15 -14.53
#